data_AF-A0A2E8KFP2-F1
#
_entry.id   AF-A0A2E8KFP2-F1
#
_cell.length_a   1.000
_cell.length_b   1.000
_cell.length_c   1.000
_cell.angle_alpha   90.00
_cell.angle_beta   90.00
_cell.angle_gamma   90.00
#
_symmetry.space_group_name_H-M   'P 1'
#
loop_
_entity.id
_entity.type
_entity.pdbx_description
1 polymer ?
#
loop_
_entity_poly.entity_id
_entity_poly.type
_entity_poly.pdbx_seq_one_letter_code
_entity_poly.pdbx_strand_id
1 'polypeptide(L)'
;MKNISVLIISIGFFYAGTMHFTDAQDLAAITPLPFALEIVWLTGVMEFIFPIFLLWPKYRAVTGLWLSAFCLAVLTANINMAVNNLPMFGQPVAPWIAWLRLPMQFVLIAWIIYACDSMQLLKRYGWRALFHCQ
;
A
#
# COMPACT_ATOMS: atom_id res chain seq x y z
N MET A 1 11.14 -12.01 15.16
CA MET A 1 11.49 -11.33 13.89
C MET A 1 10.28 -10.75 13.18
N LYS A 2 9.21 -11.52 12.92
CA LYS A 2 8.00 -11.04 12.22
C LYS A 2 7.34 -9.80 12.84
N ASN A 3 7.28 -9.69 14.18
CA ASN A 3 6.73 -8.51 14.85
C ASN A 3 7.54 -7.23 14.57
N ILE A 4 8.86 -7.33 14.39
CA ILE A 4 9.71 -6.18 14.03
C ILE A 4 9.39 -5.76 12.60
N SER A 5 9.26 -6.71 11.66
CA SER A 5 8.84 -6.42 10.29
C SER A 5 7.47 -5.75 10.24
N VAL A 6 6.49 -6.25 11.02
CA VAL A 6 5.16 -5.64 11.13
C VAL A 6 5.27 -4.20 11.65
N LEU A 7 6.12 -3.94 12.64
CA LEU A 7 6.33 -2.59 13.15
C LEU A 7 6.93 -1.67 12.09
N ILE A 8 7.96 -2.12 11.37
CA ILE A 8 8.60 -1.33 10.29
C ILE A 8 7.59 -1.01 9.18
N ILE A 9 6.84 -2.01 8.75
CA ILE A 9 5.77 -1.85 7.74
C ILE A 9 4.75 -0.83 8.25
N SER A 10 4.29 -0.97 9.50
CA SER A 10 3.30 -0.07 10.10
C SER A 10 3.76 1.38 10.13
N ILE A 11 5.02 1.62 10.55
CA ILE A 11 5.61 2.97 10.57
C ILE A 11 5.70 3.55 9.15
N GLY A 12 6.12 2.73 8.17
CA GLY A 12 6.20 3.16 6.77
C GLY A 12 4.85 3.59 6.21
N PHE A 13 3.79 2.84 6.50
CA PHE A 13 2.42 3.18 6.08
C PHE A 13 1.86 4.40 6.81
N PHE A 14 2.13 4.58 8.09
CA PHE A 14 1.75 5.82 8.77
C PHE A 14 2.43 7.04 8.15
N TYR A 15 3.71 6.93 7.81
CA TYR A 15 4.42 8.00 7.11
C TYR A 15 3.84 8.27 5.72
N ALA A 16 3.61 7.22 4.92
CA ALA A 16 2.96 7.35 3.61
C ALA A 16 1.55 7.99 3.73
N GLY A 17 0.79 7.60 4.75
CA GLY A 17 -0.53 8.13 5.04
C GLY A 17 -0.50 9.62 5.32
N THR A 18 0.50 10.11 6.06
CA THR A 18 0.67 11.57 6.25
C THR A 18 0.91 12.31 4.94
N MET A 19 1.70 11.75 4.02
CA MET A 19 1.97 12.37 2.72
C MET A 19 0.74 12.44 1.82
N HIS A 20 -0.22 11.52 1.98
CA HIS A 20 -1.51 11.58 1.27
C HIS A 20 -2.36 12.80 1.63
N PHE A 21 -2.15 13.41 2.79
CA PHE A 21 -2.86 14.62 3.21
C PHE A 21 -2.07 15.90 2.94
N THR A 22 -0.73 15.86 3.04
CA THR A 22 0.11 17.03 2.75
C THR A 22 0.23 17.30 1.25
N ASP A 23 0.33 16.24 0.45
CA ASP A 23 0.62 16.32 -0.99
C ASP A 23 -0.55 15.77 -1.83
N ALA A 24 -1.78 15.89 -1.29
CA ALA A 24 -2.99 15.31 -1.86
C ALA A 24 -3.23 15.73 -3.32
N GLN A 25 -2.96 17.00 -3.66
CA GLN A 25 -3.16 17.53 -5.00
C GLN A 25 -2.17 16.92 -6.00
N ASP A 26 -0.91 16.74 -5.61
CA ASP A 26 0.10 16.16 -6.46
C ASP A 26 -0.13 14.65 -6.68
N LEU A 27 -0.61 13.95 -5.66
CA LEU A 27 -1.03 12.56 -5.78
C LEU A 27 -2.29 12.39 -6.65
N ALA A 28 -3.20 13.36 -6.60
CA ALA A 28 -4.38 13.36 -7.48
C ALA A 28 -3.97 13.55 -8.94
N ALA A 29 -2.95 14.37 -9.22
CA ALA A 29 -2.45 14.61 -10.57
C ALA A 29 -1.88 13.36 -11.26
N ILE A 30 -1.34 12.40 -10.49
CA ILE A 30 -0.83 11.14 -11.03
C ILE A 30 -1.90 10.03 -11.09
N THR A 31 -3.10 10.25 -10.57
CA THR A 31 -4.14 9.21 -10.46
C THR A 31 -5.03 9.22 -11.71
N PRO A 32 -5.01 8.16 -12.54
CA PRO A 32 -5.72 8.12 -13.82
C PRO A 32 -7.21 7.72 -13.66
N LEU A 33 -7.89 8.25 -12.65
CA LEU A 33 -9.28 7.92 -12.33
C LEU A 33 -10.10 9.20 -12.07
N PRO A 34 -11.42 9.18 -12.37
CA PRO A 34 -12.30 10.25 -11.93
C PRO A 34 -12.33 10.30 -10.39
N PHE A 35 -12.57 11.49 -9.83
CA PHE A 35 -12.55 11.72 -8.38
C PHE A 35 -11.19 11.38 -7.73
N ALA A 36 -10.10 11.72 -8.43
CA ALA A 36 -8.74 11.44 -8.00
C ALA A 36 -8.42 11.96 -6.59
N LEU A 37 -8.89 13.15 -6.24
CA LEU A 37 -8.63 13.75 -4.92
C LEU A 37 -9.34 12.98 -3.80
N GLU A 38 -10.60 12.60 -4.02
CA GLU A 38 -11.40 11.82 -3.09
C GLU A 38 -10.80 10.42 -2.90
N ILE A 39 -10.32 9.81 -3.99
CA ILE A 39 -9.59 8.54 -3.94
C ILE A 39 -8.32 8.70 -3.09
N VAL A 40 -7.53 9.74 -3.31
CA VAL A 40 -6.29 10.01 -2.54
C VAL A 40 -6.57 10.20 -1.05
N TRP A 41 -7.65 10.91 -0.68
CA TRP A 41 -8.06 11.02 0.72
C TRP A 41 -8.50 9.68 1.30
N LEU A 42 -9.29 8.91 0.55
CA LEU A 42 -9.73 7.58 0.98
C LEU A 42 -8.54 6.63 1.19
N THR A 43 -7.60 6.60 0.24
CA THR A 43 -6.40 5.77 0.35
C THR A 43 -5.52 6.25 1.49
N GLY A 44 -5.38 7.57 1.70
CA GLY A 44 -4.70 8.14 2.85
C GLY A 44 -5.27 7.68 4.19
N VAL A 45 -6.60 7.65 4.34
CA VAL A 45 -7.25 7.09 5.55
C VAL A 45 -6.96 5.59 5.71
N MET A 46 -7.01 4.82 4.61
CA MET A 46 -6.72 3.39 4.63
C MET A 46 -5.28 3.09 5.09
N GLU A 47 -4.31 3.93 4.73
CA GLU A 47 -2.92 3.81 5.18
C GLU A 47 -2.72 4.03 6.67
N PHE A 48 -3.69 4.62 7.39
CA PHE A 48 -3.71 4.61 8.86
C PHE A 48 -4.44 3.39 9.43
N ILE A 49 -5.55 3.00 8.80
CA ILE A 49 -6.38 1.89 9.27
C ILE A 49 -5.61 0.56 9.20
N PHE A 50 -4.99 0.25 8.06
CA PHE A 50 -4.32 -1.04 7.88
C PHE A 50 -3.19 -1.28 8.90
N PRO A 51 -2.25 -0.35 9.17
CA PRO A 51 -1.25 -0.53 10.22
C PRO A 51 -1.84 -0.79 11.59
N ILE A 52 -2.92 -0.10 11.98
CA ILE A 52 -3.58 -0.31 13.27
C ILE A 52 -4.06 -1.77 13.39
N PHE A 53 -4.71 -2.29 12.36
CA PHE A 53 -5.15 -3.69 12.33
C PHE A 53 -3.98 -4.68 12.19
N LEU A 54 -2.87 -4.28 11.56
CA LEU A 54 -1.66 -5.10 11.41
C LEU A 54 -0.98 -5.36 12.77
N LEU A 55 -0.98 -4.35 13.63
CA LEU A 55 -0.46 -4.42 14.99
C LEU A 55 -1.27 -5.37 15.86
N TRP A 56 -2.55 -5.56 15.58
CA TRP A 56 -3.42 -6.49 16.30
C TRP A 56 -3.23 -7.94 15.80
N PRO A 57 -2.66 -8.86 16.61
CA PRO A 57 -2.28 -10.20 16.13
C PRO A 57 -3.44 -10.99 15.51
N LYS A 58 -4.64 -10.82 16.06
CA LYS A 58 -5.90 -11.45 15.61
C LYS A 58 -6.22 -11.16 14.14
N TYR A 59 -6.08 -9.90 13.72
CA TYR A 59 -6.46 -9.43 12.38
C TYR A 59 -5.31 -9.44 11.38
N ARG A 60 -4.08 -9.69 11.84
CA ARG A 60 -2.85 -9.47 11.07
C ARG A 60 -2.81 -10.19 9.72
N ALA A 61 -3.14 -11.48 9.69
CA ALA A 61 -3.05 -12.26 8.46
C ALA A 61 -4.05 -11.80 7.39
N VAL A 62 -5.29 -11.47 7.81
CA VAL A 62 -6.33 -10.91 6.93
C VAL A 62 -5.94 -9.51 6.47
N THR A 63 -5.46 -8.67 7.39
CA THR A 63 -5.01 -7.31 7.10
C THR A 63 -3.87 -7.30 6.11
N GLY A 64 -2.91 -8.24 6.21
CA GLY A 64 -1.82 -8.36 5.24
C GLY A 64 -2.30 -8.69 3.82
N LEU A 65 -3.39 -9.45 3.67
CA LEU A 65 -4.00 -9.69 2.35
C LEU A 65 -4.64 -8.42 1.80
N TRP A 66 -5.45 -7.73 2.61
CA TRP A 66 -6.10 -6.48 2.21
C TRP A 66 -5.10 -5.37 1.90
N LEU A 67 -4.05 -5.23 2.72
CA LEU A 67 -2.97 -4.29 2.51
C LEU A 67 -2.18 -4.60 1.22
N SER A 68 -1.98 -5.88 0.92
CA SER A 68 -1.36 -6.30 -0.34
C SER A 68 -2.23 -5.97 -1.55
N ALA A 69 -3.55 -6.18 -1.46
CA ALA A 69 -4.50 -5.78 -2.50
C ALA A 69 -4.55 -4.26 -2.67
N PHE A 70 -4.50 -3.50 -1.57
CA PHE A 70 -4.40 -2.05 -1.58
C PHE A 70 -3.13 -1.58 -2.31
N CYS A 71 -1.97 -2.18 -2.01
CA CYS A 71 -0.72 -1.87 -2.72
C CYS A 71 -0.81 -2.10 -4.23
N LEU A 72 -1.56 -3.13 -4.67
CA LEU A 72 -1.82 -3.38 -6.09
C LEU A 72 -2.75 -2.33 -6.72
N ALA A 73 -3.72 -1.81 -5.96
CA ALA A 73 -4.57 -0.72 -6.43
C ALA A 73 -3.76 0.56 -6.64
N VAL A 74 -2.94 0.95 -5.65
CA VAL A 74 -2.06 2.14 -5.72
C VAL A 74 -0.99 2.01 -6.82
N LEU A 75 -0.59 0.78 -7.18
CA LEU A 75 0.35 0.53 -8.28
C LEU A 75 -0.11 1.18 -9.60
N THR A 76 -1.42 1.27 -9.84
CA THR A 76 -1.96 1.88 -11.07
C THR A 76 -1.54 3.35 -11.22
N ALA A 77 -1.57 4.12 -10.13
CA ALA A 77 -1.08 5.51 -10.12
C ALA A 77 0.43 5.59 -10.35
N ASN A 78 1.21 4.67 -9.75
CA ASN A 78 2.65 4.62 -9.96
C ASN A 78 3.04 4.26 -11.41
N ILE A 79 2.29 3.36 -12.06
CA ILE A 79 2.46 3.04 -13.47
C ILE A 79 2.15 4.28 -14.32
N ASN A 80 1.04 4.97 -14.03
CA ASN A 80 0.66 6.19 -14.76
C ASN A 80 1.74 7.27 -14.68
N MET A 81 2.30 7.49 -13.49
CA MET A 81 3.41 8.41 -13.27
C MET A 81 4.65 8.02 -14.10
N ALA A 82 5.01 6.73 -14.12
CA ALA A 82 6.19 6.24 -14.85
C ALA A 82 6.03 6.29 -16.38
N VAL A 83 4.84 5.99 -16.89
CA VAL A 83 4.54 6.01 -18.34
C VAL A 83 4.47 7.45 -18.86
N ASN A 84 3.85 8.35 -18.11
CA ASN A 84 3.63 9.73 -18.54
C ASN A 84 4.69 10.73 -18.04
N ASN A 85 5.75 10.25 -17.37
CA ASN A 85 6.82 11.07 -16.78
C ASN A 85 6.28 12.24 -15.93
N LEU A 86 5.25 11.96 -15.14
CA LEU A 86 4.62 12.96 -14.29
C LEU A 86 5.52 13.30 -13.08
N PRO A 87 5.49 14.54 -12.59
CA PRO A 87 6.22 14.92 -11.38
C PRO A 87 5.73 14.13 -10.17
N MET A 88 6.64 13.86 -9.24
CA MET A 88 6.35 13.19 -7.98
C MET A 88 6.26 14.24 -6.88
N PHE A 89 5.11 14.39 -6.23
CA PHE A 89 4.90 15.41 -5.19
C PHE A 89 5.28 16.82 -5.67
N GLY A 90 4.84 17.18 -6.88
CA GLY A 90 5.15 18.48 -7.49
C GLY A 90 6.61 18.66 -7.93
N GLN A 91 7.49 17.68 -7.68
CA GLN A 91 8.91 17.75 -8.02
C GLN A 91 9.25 16.89 -9.25
N PRO A 92 10.07 17.40 -10.18
CA PRO A 92 10.57 16.59 -11.28
C PRO A 92 11.47 15.48 -10.73
N VAL A 93 11.23 14.26 -11.19
CA VAL A 93 12.04 13.08 -10.85
C VAL A 93 12.61 12.47 -12.11
N ALA A 94 13.80 11.86 -11.99
CA ALA A 94 14.38 11.13 -13.10
C ALA A 94 13.47 9.93 -13.45
N PRO A 95 13.17 9.67 -14.74
CA PRO A 95 12.22 8.63 -15.14
C PRO A 95 12.52 7.25 -14.53
N TRP A 96 13.80 6.89 -14.43
CA TRP A 96 14.21 5.61 -13.84
C TRP A 96 13.78 5.45 -12.37
N ILE A 97 13.65 6.54 -11.61
CA ILE A 97 13.17 6.51 -10.22
C ILE A 97 11.69 6.12 -10.19
N ALA A 98 10.88 6.68 -11.09
CA ALA A 98 9.47 6.32 -11.22
C ALA A 98 9.31 4.83 -11.56
N TRP A 99 10.14 4.31 -12.47
CA TRP A 99 10.17 2.89 -12.83
C TRP A 99 10.64 1.99 -11.67
N LEU A 100 11.58 2.45 -10.84
CA LEU A 100 12.10 1.71 -9.70
C LEU A 100 11.04 1.47 -8.61
N ARG A 101 10.02 2.34 -8.51
CA ARG A 101 8.92 2.16 -7.55
C ARG A 101 8.10 0.90 -7.82
N LEU A 102 7.98 0.47 -9.08
CA LEU A 102 7.21 -0.71 -9.46
C LEU A 102 7.78 -2.01 -8.84
N PRO A 103 9.05 -2.39 -9.06
CA PRO A 103 9.63 -3.56 -8.40
C PRO A 103 9.68 -3.43 -6.88
N MET A 104 9.94 -2.22 -6.35
CA MET A 104 9.88 -1.99 -4.90
C MET A 104 8.50 -2.27 -4.31
N GLN A 105 7.42 -1.93 -5.02
CA GLN A 105 6.05 -2.22 -4.60
C GLN A 105 5.79 -3.73 -4.52
N PHE A 106 6.29 -4.51 -5.49
CA PHE A 106 6.17 -5.97 -5.45
C PHE A 106 6.98 -6.59 -4.31
N VAL A 107 8.17 -6.05 -4.02
CA VAL A 107 8.97 -6.46 -2.86
C VAL A 107 8.24 -6.15 -1.56
N LEU A 108 7.61 -4.97 -1.45
CA LEU A 108 6.80 -4.60 -0.29
C LEU A 108 5.61 -5.55 -0.09
N ILE A 109 4.88 -5.87 -1.16
CA ILE A 109 3.77 -6.85 -1.12
C ILE A 109 4.26 -8.21 -0.65
N ALA A 110 5.35 -8.73 -1.22
CA ALA A 110 5.93 -10.00 -0.80
C ALA A 110 6.33 -9.98 0.68
N TRP A 111 6.88 -8.86 1.14
CA TRP A 111 7.27 -8.68 2.54
C TRP A 111 6.07 -8.64 3.48
N ILE A 112 4.99 -7.94 3.12
CA ILE A 112 3.74 -7.91 3.89
C ILE A 112 3.18 -9.33 4.04
N ILE A 113 3.08 -10.07 2.94
CA ILE A 113 2.53 -11.44 2.95
C ILE A 113 3.37 -12.37 3.85
N TYR A 114 4.69 -12.23 3.81
CA TYR A 114 5.61 -12.98 4.66
C TYR A 114 5.51 -12.58 6.13
N ALA A 115 5.52 -11.28 6.43
CA ALA A 115 5.50 -10.75 7.79
C ALA A 115 4.18 -11.07 8.53
N CYS A 116 3.09 -11.16 7.79
CA CYS A 116 1.73 -11.36 8.33
C CYS A 116 1.26 -12.81 8.28
N ASP A 117 2.05 -13.74 7.73
CA ASP A 117 1.65 -15.13 7.47
C ASP A 117 0.38 -15.26 6.60
N SER A 118 0.08 -14.22 5.82
CA SER A 118 -1.10 -14.15 4.95
C SER A 118 -1.17 -15.28 3.93
N MET A 119 -0.01 -15.76 3.46
CA MET A 119 0.08 -16.92 2.55
C MET A 119 -0.44 -18.21 3.20
N GLN A 120 -0.22 -18.40 4.51
CA GLN A 120 -0.71 -19.59 5.22
C GLN A 120 -2.24 -19.55 5.34
N LEU A 121 -2.79 -18.36 5.61
CA LEU A 121 -4.24 -18.15 5.68
C LEU A 121 -4.90 -18.44 4.33
N LEU A 122 -4.32 -17.93 3.23
CA LEU A 122 -4.81 -18.16 1.88
C LEU A 122 -4.74 -19.64 1.50
N LYS A 123 -3.65 -20.34 1.83
CA LYS A 123 -3.53 -21.80 1.59
C LYS A 123 -4.56 -22.61 2.37
N ARG A 124 -4.95 -22.17 3.58
CA ARG A 124 -5.87 -22.90 4.46
C ARG A 124 -7.34 -22.69 4.09
N TYR A 125 -7.74 -21.46 3.74
CA TYR A 125 -9.14 -21.10 3.55
C TYR A 125 -9.48 -20.66 2.10
N GLY A 126 -8.50 -20.64 1.20
CA GLY A 126 -8.68 -20.13 -0.16
C GLY A 126 -9.19 -18.69 -0.15
N TRP A 127 -10.15 -18.39 -1.03
CA TRP A 127 -10.81 -17.08 -1.10
C TRP A 127 -11.54 -16.68 0.18
N ARG A 128 -11.96 -17.64 1.02
CA ARG A 128 -12.62 -17.34 2.30
C ARG A 128 -11.66 -16.74 3.33
N ALA A 129 -10.35 -16.79 3.08
CA ALA A 129 -9.33 -16.15 3.92
C ALA A 129 -9.58 -14.65 4.11
N LEU A 130 -10.18 -13.96 3.14
CA LEU A 130 -10.47 -12.52 3.23
C LEU A 130 -11.46 -12.16 4.35
N PHE A 131 -12.25 -13.13 4.81
CA PHE A 131 -13.27 -12.95 5.85
C PHE A 131 -12.98 -13.77 7.12
N HIS A 132 -11.86 -14.49 7.18
CA HIS A 132 -11.58 -15.42 8.26
C HIS A 132 -10.53 -14.85 9.21
N CYS A 133 -10.98 -14.36 10.36
CA CYS A 133 -10.10 -13.89 11.42
C CYS A 133 -9.68 -15.07 12.32
N GLN A 134 -8.37 -15.23 12.56
CA GLN A 134 -7.84 -16.22 13.52
C GLN A 134 -7.90 -15.69 14.94
#